data_AF-A0A0B6Y452-F1
#
_entry.id   AF-A0A0B6Y452-F1
#
_cell.length_a   1.000
_cell.length_b   1.000
_cell.length_c   1.000
_cell.angle_alpha   90.00
_cell.angle_beta   90.00
_cell.angle_gamma   90.00
#
_symmetry.space_group_name_H-M   'P 1'
#
loop_
_entity.id
_entity.type
_entity.pdbx_description
1 polymer ?
#
loop_
_entity_poly.entity_id
_entity_poly.type
_entity_poly.pdbx_seq_one_letter_code
_entity_poly.pdbx_strand_id
1 'polypeptide(L)' 'QAEVVDMIKLADTNENGYVEYDEFLVLMKRWSTQGVESSVDNSTSIEDKTKETFKVFDMDGNGYIDQHELRYIMK' A
#
# COMPACT_ATOMS: atom_id res chain seq x y z
N GLN A 1 10.20 4.92 14.72
CA GLN A 1 10.62 3.85 13.79
C GLN A 1 9.73 2.60 13.87
N ALA A 2 8.83 2.45 14.84
CA ALA A 2 7.91 1.31 14.93
C ALA A 2 6.66 1.45 14.03
N GLU A 3 6.17 2.68 13.81
CA GLU A 3 4.89 2.89 13.11
C GLU A 3 4.86 2.29 11.69
N VAL A 4 5.93 2.46 10.90
CA VAL A 4 5.99 1.89 9.54
C VAL A 4 6.01 0.35 9.55
N VAL A 5 6.65 -0.24 10.56
CA VAL A 5 6.75 -1.69 10.71
C VAL A 5 5.39 -2.28 11.09
N ASP A 6 4.66 -1.62 11.98
CA ASP A 6 3.28 -2.00 12.29
C ASP A 6 2.37 -1.86 11.07
N MET A 7 2.53 -0.82 10.25
CA MET A 7 1.76 -0.67 9.01
C MET A 7 2.06 -1.75 7.97
N ILE A 8 3.34 -2.11 7.79
CA ILE A 8 3.73 -3.23 6.91
C ILE A 8 3.12 -4.52 7.43
N LYS A 9 3.25 -4.82 8.72
CA LYS A 9 2.69 -6.05 9.30
C LYS A 9 1.17 -6.14 9.21
N LEU A 10 0.49 -5.00 9.15
CA LEU A 10 -0.96 -4.97 8.94
C LEU A 10 -1.34 -5.19 7.47
N ALA A 11 -0.41 -4.95 6.54
CA ALA A 11 -0.60 -5.15 5.11
C ALA A 11 -0.17 -6.55 4.65
N ASP A 12 0.99 -6.98 5.12
CA ASP A 12 1.62 -8.26 4.91
C ASP A 12 0.84 -9.35 5.65
N THR A 13 -0.18 -9.87 4.98
CA THR A 13 -1.13 -10.85 5.50
C THR A 13 -0.55 -12.26 5.41
N ASN A 14 0.40 -12.48 4.50
CA ASN A 14 1.13 -13.73 4.35
C ASN A 14 2.45 -13.78 5.14
N GLU A 15 2.80 -12.70 5.84
CA GLU A 15 4.02 -12.55 6.66
C GLU A 15 5.29 -12.86 5.86
N ASN A 16 5.30 -12.55 4.56
CA ASN A 16 6.44 -12.80 3.68
C ASN A 16 7.49 -11.67 3.74
N GLY A 17 7.18 -10.55 4.41
CA GLY A 17 8.03 -9.37 4.56
C GLY A 17 7.92 -8.34 3.42
N TYR A 18 7.01 -8.56 2.48
CA TYR A 18 6.75 -7.75 1.28
C TYR A 18 5.25 -7.45 1.21
N VAL A 19 4.89 -6.31 0.63
CA VAL A 19 3.50 -5.99 0.33
C VAL A 19 3.26 -6.27 -1.14
N GLU A 20 2.49 -7.31 -1.42
CA GLU A 20 2.07 -7.64 -2.78
C GLU A 20 0.99 -6.68 -3.28
N TYR A 21 0.78 -6.62 -4.60
CA TYR A 21 -0.26 -5.76 -5.18
C TYR A 21 -1.67 -6.04 -4.62
N ASP A 22 -1.99 -7.33 -4.38
CA ASP A 22 -3.29 -7.73 -3.81
C ASP A 22 -3.45 -7.27 -2.35
N GLU A 23 -2.39 -7.39 -1.56
CA GLU A 23 -2.33 -6.93 -0.17
C GLU A 23 -2.39 -5.41 -0.07
N PHE A 24 -1.68 -4.73 -0.98
CA PHE A 24 -1.70 -3.28 -1.09
C PHE A 24 -3.09 -2.74 -1.45
N LEU A 25 -3.83 -3.42 -2.33
CA LEU A 25 -5.22 -3.10 -2.67
C LEU A 25 -6.14 -3.18 -1.44
N VAL A 26 -5.98 -4.23 -0.63
CA VAL A 26 -6.74 -4.39 0.62
C VAL A 26 -6.37 -3.28 1.61
N LEU A 27 -5.08 -2.95 1.73
CA LEU A 27 -4.59 -1.87 2.57
C LEU A 27 -5.17 -0.50 2.14
N MET A 28 -5.08 -0.17 0.85
CA MET A 28 -5.60 1.07 0.24
C MET A 28 -7.11 1.20 0.45
N LYS A 29 -7.87 0.11 0.29
CA LYS A 29 -9.32 0.09 0.58
C LYS A 29 -9.59 0.34 2.07
N ARG A 30 -8.79 -0.26 2.96
CA ARG A 30 -8.92 -0.11 4.41
C ARG A 30 -8.46 1.27 4.93
N TRP A 31 -7.54 1.90 4.22
CA TRP A 31 -7.04 3.22 4.55
C TRP A 31 -7.93 4.34 3.98
N SER A 32 -8.42 4.16 2.74
CA SER A 32 -9.44 5.03 2.15
C SER A 32 -10.72 5.08 2.99
N THR A 33 -11.09 3.97 3.64
CA THR A 33 -12.22 3.92 4.58
C THR A 33 -11.95 4.57 5.94
N GLN A 34 -10.69 4.81 6.31
CA GLN A 34 -10.30 5.45 7.58
C GLN A 34 -9.84 6.91 7.46
N GLY A 35 -9.51 7.40 6.27
CA GLY A 35 -8.81 8.69 6.11
C GLY A 35 -9.47 9.76 5.23
N VAL A 36 -10.22 9.44 4.18
CA VAL A 36 -10.77 10.45 3.26
C VAL A 36 -12.06 9.89 2.64
N GLU A 37 -13.19 10.30 3.24
CA GLU A 37 -14.49 10.52 2.59
C GLU A 37 -14.90 9.57 1.45
N SER A 38 -15.61 8.51 1.86
CA SER A 38 -16.94 8.15 1.34
C SER A 38 -17.34 8.81 0.01
N SER A 39 -16.93 8.21 -1.11
CA SER A 39 -17.65 8.27 -2.39
C SER A 39 -17.26 7.05 -3.24
N VAL A 40 -17.95 5.96 -2.98
CA VAL A 40 -18.08 4.81 -3.88
C VAL A 40 -18.81 5.30 -5.12
N ASP A 41 -18.07 5.71 -6.17
CA ASP A 41 -18.49 5.62 -7.58
C ASP A 41 -17.31 5.91 -8.53
N ASN A 42 -16.15 5.27 -8.32
CA ASN A 42 -15.10 5.28 -9.36
C ASN A 42 -14.08 4.16 -9.14
N SER A 43 -14.50 2.91 -9.36
CA SER A 43 -13.59 1.76 -9.36
C SER A 43 -12.38 1.97 -10.28
N THR A 44 -12.57 2.70 -11.38
CA THR A 44 -11.51 3.09 -12.32
C THR A 44 -10.45 3.94 -11.62
N SER A 45 -10.86 5.00 -10.92
CA SER A 45 -9.91 5.94 -10.30
C SER A 45 -9.16 5.34 -9.09
N ILE A 46 -9.76 4.38 -8.36
CA ILE A 46 -9.08 3.67 -7.27
C ILE A 46 -7.96 2.78 -7.83
N GLU A 47 -8.20 2.07 -8.92
CA GLU A 47 -7.18 1.18 -9.52
C GLU A 47 -6.02 1.99 -10.10
N ASP A 48 -6.30 3.10 -10.76
CA ASP A 48 -5.27 4.04 -11.25
C ASP A 48 -4.47 4.64 -10.09
N LYS A 49 -5.13 5.16 -9.05
CA LYS A 49 -4.44 5.67 -7.85
C LYS A 49 -3.62 4.59 -7.16
N THR A 50 -4.15 3.37 -7.07
CA THR A 50 -3.44 2.27 -6.43
C THR A 50 -2.20 1.91 -7.25
N LYS A 51 -2.29 1.82 -8.58
CA LYS A 51 -1.14 1.59 -9.47
C LYS A 51 -0.09 2.69 -9.39
N GLU A 52 -0.51 3.95 -9.43
CA GLU A 52 0.42 5.08 -9.33
C GLU A 52 1.11 5.10 -7.97
N THR A 53 0.35 4.88 -6.90
CA THR A 53 0.91 4.79 -5.55
C THR A 53 1.87 3.61 -5.48
N PHE A 54 1.45 2.43 -5.92
CA PHE A 54 2.29 1.23 -5.92
C PHE A 54 3.62 1.46 -6.64
N LYS A 55 3.62 2.11 -7.81
CA LYS A 55 4.83 2.50 -8.55
C LYS A 55 5.72 3.51 -7.83
N VAL A 56 5.16 4.38 -6.99
CA VAL A 56 5.93 5.35 -6.21
C VAL A 56 6.61 4.66 -5.03
N PHE A 57 5.98 3.62 -4.48
CA PHE A 57 6.52 2.83 -3.38
C PHE A 57 7.51 1.76 -3.86
N ASP A 58 7.22 1.06 -4.95
CA ASP A 58 8.09 0.08 -5.62
C ASP A 58 9.18 0.81 -6.42
N MET A 59 10.31 1.06 -5.77
CA MET A 59 11.43 1.79 -6.36
C MET A 59 12.25 0.92 -7.31
N ASP A 60 12.31 -0.39 -7.05
CA ASP A 60 13.02 -1.35 -7.90
C ASP A 60 12.18 -1.76 -9.14
N GLY A 61 10.86 -1.54 -9.10
CA GLY A 61 9.93 -1.86 -10.19
C GLY A 61 9.67 -3.37 -10.31
N ASN A 62 9.85 -4.11 -9.23
CA ASN A 62 9.76 -5.57 -9.20
C ASN A 62 8.31 -6.07 -9.01
N GLY A 63 7.36 -5.17 -8.73
CA GLY A 63 5.96 -5.50 -8.49
C GLY A 63 5.62 -5.82 -7.02
N TYR A 64 6.54 -5.59 -6.08
CA TYR A 64 6.41 -5.86 -4.65
C TYR A 64 7.04 -4.72 -3.85
N ILE A 65 6.37 -4.24 -2.81
CA ILE A 65 6.94 -3.19 -1.97
C ILE A 65 7.62 -3.85 -0.77
N ASP A 66 8.93 -3.69 -0.65
CA ASP A 66 9.68 -4.22 0.47
C ASP A 66 9.63 -3.28 1.69
N GLN A 67 9.90 -3.83 2.88
CA GLN A 67 9.90 -3.05 4.12
C GLN A 67 10.86 -1.85 4.10
N HIS A 68 11.96 -1.92 3.34
CA HIS A 68 12.94 -0.86 3.20
C HIS A 68 12.42 0.23 2.26
N GLU A 69 11.82 -0.13 1.13
CA GLU A 69 11.12 0.77 0.22
C GLU A 69 10.03 1.58 0.92
N LEU A 70 9.13 0.90 1.64
CA LEU A 70 8.04 1.59 2.35
C LEU A 70 8.58 2.57 3.41
N ARG A 71 9.63 2.16 4.13
CA ARG A 71 10.31 2.97 5.14
C ARG A 71 11.10 4.13 4.53
N TYR A 72 11.57 4.00 3.31
CA TYR A 72 12.27 5.06 2.60
C TYR A 72 11.31 6.19 2.21
N ILE A 73 10.11 5.86 1.74
CA ILE A 73 9.07 6.82 1.36
C ILE A 73 8.47 7.53 2.58
N MET A 74 8.31 6.84 3.71
CA MET A 74 7.71 7.41 4.94
C MET A 74 8.68 8.22 5.83
N LYS A 75 9.86 8.62 5.32
CA LYS A 75 10.87 9.32 6.11
C LYS A 75 10.68 10.83 6.14
#